data_AF-A0A401K5K2-F1
#
_entry.id   AF-A0A401K5K2-F1
#
_cell.length_a   1.000
_cell.length_b   1.000
_cell.length_c   1.000
_cell.angle_alpha   90.00
_cell.angle_beta   90.00
_cell.angle_gamma   90.00
#
_symmetry.space_group_name_H-M   'P 1'
#
loop_
_entity.id
_entity.type
_entity.pdbx_description
1 polymer ?
#
loop_
_entity_poly.entity_id
_entity_poly.type
_entity_poly.pdbx_seq_one_letter_code
_entity_poly.pdbx_strand_id
1 'polypeptide(L)'
;MIESDANYQKGAKAARRFLLHKQRTLEAGRTFRAEVVRKRLETRVQAHSDEYKAGFTDGLGAYVLATLEGMQVDLELWDILRELVFPGEAE
;
A
#
# COMPACT_ATOMS: atom_id res chain seq x y z
N MET A 1 -6.93 -18.14 4.99
CA MET A 1 -6.45 -16.77 5.24
C MET A 1 -5.91 -16.23 3.94
N ILE A 2 -6.59 -15.21 3.39
CA ILE A 2 -6.22 -14.58 2.10
C ILE A 2 -4.83 -13.95 2.17
N GLU A 3 -4.34 -13.63 3.37
CA GLU A 3 -3.05 -13.02 3.67
C GLU A 3 -1.85 -13.93 3.33
N SER A 4 -2.08 -15.25 3.28
CA SER A 4 -1.09 -16.24 2.85
C SER A 4 -1.04 -16.43 1.34
N ASP A 5 -1.99 -15.85 0.59
CA ASP A 5 -2.04 -15.94 -0.86
C ASP A 5 -0.88 -15.17 -1.51
N ALA A 6 -0.20 -15.79 -2.46
CA ALA A 6 0.97 -15.20 -3.11
C ALA A 6 0.64 -13.93 -3.91
N ASN A 7 -0.56 -13.82 -4.49
CA ASN A 7 -1.02 -12.63 -5.19
C ASN A 7 -1.42 -11.53 -4.21
N TYR A 8 -2.06 -11.87 -3.09
CA TYR A 8 -2.29 -10.92 -2.00
C TYR A 8 -0.99 -10.27 -1.51
N GLN A 9 0.02 -11.09 -1.18
CA GLN A 9 1.32 -10.59 -0.72
C GLN A 9 2.02 -9.72 -1.77
N LYS A 10 1.88 -10.06 -3.07
CA LYS A 10 2.38 -9.22 -4.17
C LYS A 10 1.66 -7.87 -4.23
N GLY A 11 0.34 -7.86 -3.99
CA GLY A 11 -0.48 -6.66 -3.88
C GLY A 11 -0.01 -5.74 -2.77
N ALA A 12 0.14 -6.28 -1.55
CA ALA A 12 0.64 -5.54 -0.39
C ALA A 12 2.02 -4.93 -0.64
N LYS A 13 2.98 -5.73 -1.14
CA LYS A 13 4.30 -5.23 -1.53
C LYS A 13 4.23 -4.17 -2.64
N ALA A 14 3.25 -4.25 -3.53
CA ALA A 14 3.04 -3.23 -4.55
C ALA A 14 2.50 -1.91 -3.97
N ALA A 15 1.65 -1.95 -2.95
CA ALA A 15 1.19 -0.75 -2.23
C ALA A 15 2.36 0.01 -1.60
N ARG A 16 3.24 -0.70 -0.88
CA ARG A 16 4.48 -0.10 -0.33
C ARG A 16 5.34 0.57 -1.41
N ARG A 17 5.59 -0.11 -2.53
CA ARG A 17 6.35 0.46 -3.65
C ARG A 17 5.68 1.69 -4.25
N PHE A 18 4.35 1.67 -4.35
CA PHE A 18 3.56 2.81 -4.82
C PHE A 18 3.73 4.01 -3.87
N LEU A 19 3.60 3.79 -2.56
CA LEU A 19 3.78 4.82 -1.54
C LEU A 19 5.20 5.40 -1.56
N LEU A 20 6.23 4.54 -1.60
CA LEU A 20 7.63 4.96 -1.65
C LEU A 20 7.90 5.83 -2.89
N HIS A 21 7.38 5.44 -4.04
CA HIS A 21 7.50 6.24 -5.25
C HIS A 21 6.82 7.62 -5.12
N LYS A 22 5.68 7.69 -4.43
CA LYS A 22 4.97 8.95 -4.17
C LYS A 22 5.71 9.84 -3.18
N GLN A 23 6.22 9.29 -2.09
CA GLN A 23 7.05 10.01 -1.13
C GLN A 23 8.24 10.68 -1.83
N ARG A 24 9.05 9.91 -2.58
CA ARG A 24 10.18 10.45 -3.35
C ARG A 24 9.78 11.50 -4.38
N THR A 25 8.60 11.35 -4.98
CA THR A 25 8.08 12.32 -5.96
C THR A 25 7.71 13.64 -5.29
N LEU A 26 7.14 13.59 -4.09
CA LEU A 26 6.84 14.77 -3.28
C LEU A 26 8.14 15.45 -2.80
N GLU A 27 9.12 14.67 -2.33
CA GLU A 27 10.45 15.17 -1.95
C GLU A 27 11.16 15.90 -3.10
N ALA A 28 10.96 15.43 -4.33
CA ALA A 28 11.47 16.09 -5.54
C ALA A 28 10.69 17.35 -5.96
N GLY A 29 9.84 17.90 -5.08
CA GLY A 29 9.08 19.13 -5.30
C GLY A 29 7.95 19.02 -6.32
N ARG A 30 7.52 17.80 -6.69
CA ARG A 30 6.38 17.63 -7.61
C ARG A 30 5.07 17.71 -6.86
N THR A 31 4.08 18.35 -7.47
CA THR A 31 2.72 18.44 -6.94
C THR A 31 1.99 17.11 -7.03
N PHE A 32 1.13 16.84 -6.05
CA PHE A 32 0.22 15.71 -6.10
C PHE A 32 -0.78 15.89 -7.25
N ARG A 33 -0.84 14.90 -8.16
CA ARG A 33 -1.80 14.88 -9.28
C ARG A 33 -2.73 13.69 -9.14
N ALA A 34 -3.95 13.95 -8.66
CA ALA A 34 -4.95 12.92 -8.40
C ALA A 34 -5.27 12.06 -9.63
N GLU A 35 -5.34 12.66 -10.82
CA GLU A 35 -5.59 11.95 -12.08
C GLU A 35 -4.51 10.91 -12.41
N VAL A 36 -3.23 11.21 -12.10
CA VAL A 36 -2.10 10.31 -12.37
C VAL A 36 -2.13 9.13 -11.41
N VAL A 37 -2.51 9.38 -10.16
CA VAL A 37 -2.74 8.33 -9.16
C VAL A 37 -3.89 7.43 -9.60
N ARG A 38 -5.04 8.02 -9.92
CA ARG A 38 -6.24 7.31 -10.34
C ARG A 38 -5.97 6.42 -11.55
N LYS A 39 -5.37 6.95 -12.62
CA LYS A 39 -5.01 6.17 -13.81
C LYS A 39 -4.04 5.02 -13.50
N ARG A 40 -3.11 5.21 -12.57
CA ARG A 40 -2.19 4.15 -12.15
C ARG A 40 -2.93 3.02 -11.44
N LEU A 41 -3.88 3.36 -10.58
CA LEU A 41 -4.71 2.40 -9.84
C LEU A 41 -5.69 1.69 -10.78
N GLU A 42 -6.45 2.44 -11.57
CA GLU A 42 -7.46 1.91 -12.50
C GLU A 42 -6.89 1.01 -13.58
N THR A 43 -5.70 1.31 -14.14
CA THR A 43 -5.19 0.51 -15.26
C THR A 43 -4.26 -0.63 -14.79
N ARG A 44 -3.42 -0.40 -13.77
CA ARG A 44 -2.44 -1.41 -13.36
C ARG A 44 -2.96 -2.35 -12.29
N VAL A 45 -3.65 -1.83 -11.27
CA VAL A 45 -4.14 -2.66 -10.17
C VAL A 45 -5.37 -3.47 -10.61
N GLN A 46 -6.27 -2.89 -11.41
CA GLN A 46 -7.47 -3.60 -11.87
C GLN A 46 -7.18 -4.74 -12.85
N ALA A 47 -6.02 -4.75 -13.50
CA ALA A 47 -5.60 -5.83 -14.39
C ALA A 47 -5.09 -7.08 -13.64
N HIS A 48 -4.99 -7.03 -12.30
CA HIS A 48 -4.56 -8.16 -11.47
C HIS A 48 -5.76 -8.93 -10.88
N SER A 49 -5.46 -10.06 -10.20
CA SER A 49 -6.47 -10.86 -9.50
C SER A 49 -7.09 -10.10 -8.32
N ASP A 50 -8.23 -10.58 -7.82
CA ASP A 50 -8.92 -9.93 -6.70
C ASP A 50 -8.10 -10.00 -5.41
N GLU A 51 -7.32 -11.07 -5.19
CA GLU A 51 -6.40 -11.18 -4.06
C GLU A 51 -5.31 -10.11 -4.12
N TYR A 52 -4.76 -9.84 -5.30
CA TYR A 52 -3.79 -8.76 -5.48
C TYR A 52 -4.41 -7.40 -5.16
N LYS A 53 -5.63 -7.15 -5.62
CA LYS A 53 -6.35 -5.90 -5.35
C LYS A 53 -6.62 -5.74 -3.85
N ALA A 54 -7.00 -6.82 -3.17
CA ALA A 54 -7.20 -6.85 -1.73
C ALA A 54 -5.91 -6.48 -1.01
N GLY A 55 -4.82 -7.22 -1.24
CA GLY A 55 -3.54 -6.93 -0.58
C GLY A 55 -2.98 -5.55 -0.88
N PHE A 56 -3.19 -5.03 -2.10
CA PHE A 56 -2.83 -3.65 -2.42
C PHE A 56 -3.64 -2.63 -1.62
N THR A 57 -4.95 -2.86 -1.49
CA THR A 57 -5.85 -1.97 -0.75
C THR A 57 -5.55 -2.01 0.75
N ASP A 58 -5.36 -3.20 1.31
CA ASP A 58 -5.06 -3.39 2.73
C ASP A 58 -3.70 -2.78 3.08
N GLY A 59 -2.72 -2.90 2.18
CA GLY A 59 -1.43 -2.23 2.34
C GLY A 59 -1.51 -0.69 2.33
N LEU A 60 -2.44 -0.10 1.58
CA LEU A 60 -2.72 1.34 1.68
C LEU A 60 -3.42 1.68 3.00
N GLY A 61 -4.39 0.84 3.42
CA GLY A 61 -5.10 0.99 4.69
C GLY A 61 -4.15 1.00 5.88
N ALA A 62 -3.22 0.03 5.94
CA ALA A 62 -2.20 -0.05 6.99
C ALA A 62 -1.32 1.21 7.05
N TYR A 63 -0.93 1.77 5.91
CA TYR A 63 -0.16 3.01 5.87
C TYR A 63 -0.98 4.21 6.38
N VAL A 64 -2.24 4.32 5.98
CA VAL A 64 -3.15 5.38 6.45
C VAL A 64 -3.33 5.28 7.97
N LEU A 65 -3.59 4.08 8.50
CA LEU A 65 -3.76 3.85 9.93
C LEU A 65 -2.52 4.27 10.71
N ALA A 66 -1.34 3.77 10.33
CA ALA A 66 -0.08 4.14 10.96
C ALA A 66 0.16 5.66 10.93
N THR A 67 -0.14 6.31 9.81
CA THR A 67 -0.02 7.78 9.69
C THR A 67 -1.00 8.51 10.61
N LEU A 68 -2.24 8.04 10.73
CA LEU A 68 -3.26 8.61 11.62
C LEU A 68 -2.91 8.42 13.11
N GLU A 69 -2.21 7.35 13.46
CA GLU A 69 -1.64 7.13 14.79
C GLU A 69 -0.41 8.01 15.07
N GLY A 70 0.01 8.84 14.11
CA GLY A 70 1.19 9.70 14.23
C GLY A 70 2.51 8.97 14.02
N MET A 71 2.49 7.71 13.55
CA MET A 71 3.68 6.95 13.24
C MET A 71 4.29 7.42 11.91
N GLN A 72 5.58 7.75 11.94
CA GLN A 72 6.34 8.00 10.73
C GLN A 72 6.81 6.65 10.16
N VAL A 73 6.19 6.22 9.07
CA VAL A 73 6.53 4.95 8.41
C VAL A 73 7.74 5.12 7.50
N ASP A 74 8.84 4.43 7.79
CA ASP A 74 9.97 4.29 6.87
C ASP A 74 9.61 3.28 5.77
N LEU A 75 9.12 3.78 4.64
CA LEU A 75 8.70 2.97 3.50
C LEU A 75 9.83 2.17 2.82
N GLU A 76 11.10 2.41 3.14
CA GLU A 76 12.23 1.62 2.64
C GLU A 76 12.52 0.40 3.51
N LEU A 77 12.22 0.47 4.81
CA LEU A 77 12.42 -0.62 5.77
C LEU A 77 11.12 -1.29 6.22
N TRP A 78 9.97 -0.70 5.90
CA TRP A 78 8.67 -1.18 6.37
C TRP A 78 8.36 -2.60 5.90
N ASP A 79 8.16 -3.53 6.83
CA ASP A 79 7.74 -4.89 6.52
C ASP A 79 6.21 -4.99 6.50
N ILE A 80 5.64 -4.55 5.38
CA ILE A 80 4.18 -4.47 5.22
C ILE A 80 3.46 -5.81 5.40
N LEU A 81 4.12 -6.95 5.13
CA LEU A 81 3.47 -8.24 5.32
C LEU A 81 3.34 -8.59 6.80
N ARG A 82 4.30 -8.19 7.63
CA ARG A 82 4.22 -8.39 9.07
C ARG A 82 3.07 -7.59 9.69
N GLU A 83 2.91 -6.33 9.28
CA GLU A 83 1.81 -5.48 9.75
C GLU A 83 0.43 -6.05 9.35
N LEU A 84 0.31 -6.60 8.14
CA LEU A 84 -0.95 -7.18 7.66
C LEU A 84 -1.26 -8.57 8.24
N VAL A 85 -0.27 -9.24 8.84
CA VAL A 85 -0.43 -10.54 9.52
C VAL A 85 -0.69 -10.37 11.02
N PHE A 86 -0.38 -9.20 11.58
CA PHE A 86 -0.73 -8.83 12.95
C PHE A 86 -2.00 -7.96 12.94
N PRO A 87 -3.21 -8.56 12.95
CA PRO A 87 -4.38 -7.84 13.41
C PRO A 87 -4.18 -7.69 14.92
N GLY A 88 -3.56 -6.60 15.35
CA GLY A 88 -3.92 -6.07 16.66
C GLY A 88 -5.43 -5.91 16.63
N GLU A 89 -6.11 -6.71 17.45
CA GLU A 89 -7.56 -6.78 17.59
C GLU A 89 -8.20 -5.41 17.32
N ALA A 90 -8.89 -5.28 16.19
CA ALA A 90 -9.75 -4.14 15.92
C ALA A 90 -11.17 -4.70 15.76
N GLU A 91 -11.84 -4.71 16.92
CA GLU A 91 -13.29 -4.85 17.23
C GLU A 91 -14.25 -5.35 16.14
#